data_AF-A0A2J8I0V7-F1
#
_entry.id   AF-A0A2J8I0V7-F1
#
_cell.length_a   1.000
_cell.length_b   1.000
_cell.length_c   1.000
_cell.angle_alpha   90.00
_cell.angle_beta   90.00
_cell.angle_gamma   90.00
#
_symmetry.space_group_name_H-M   'P 1'
#
loop_
_entity.id
_entity.type
_entity.pdbx_description
1 polymer ?
#
loop_
_entity_poly.entity_id
_entity_poly.type
_entity_poly.pdbx_seq_one_letter_code
_entity_poly.pdbx_strand_id
1 'polypeptide(L)' 'MKYYGSCLCGSVSFEINGVIEQVIHCHCDMCKKSHGAAFASFGVVAQDAFQ' A
#
# COMPACT_ATOMS: atom_id res chain seq x y z
N MET A 1 -3.74 15.32 5.25
CA MET A 1 -2.52 15.19 4.42
C MET A 1 -2.93 14.44 3.15
N LYS A 2 -2.26 14.62 2.01
CA LYS A 2 -2.69 14.01 0.75
C LYS A 2 -1.50 13.29 0.11
N TYR A 3 -1.67 12.02 -0.20
CA TYR A 3 -0.64 11.18 -0.83
C TYR A 3 -1.13 10.68 -2.18
N TYR A 4 -0.20 10.50 -3.12
CA TYR A 4 -0.49 9.98 -4.46
C TYR A 4 0.33 8.71 -4.68
N GLY A 5 -0.29 7.72 -5.31
CA GLY A 5 0.34 6.45 -5.65
C GLY A 5 -0.04 5.96 -7.04
N SER A 6 0.78 5.09 -7.61
CA SER A 6 0.54 4.46 -8.90
C SER A 6 1.28 3.12 -9.03
N CYS A 7 0.84 2.27 -9.97
CA CYS A 7 1.67 1.13 -10.39
C CYS A 7 2.87 1.62 -11.21
N LEU A 8 3.97 0.87 -11.17
CA LEU A 8 5.14 1.09 -12.06
C LEU A 8 4.77 1.07 -13.55
N CYS A 9 3.70 0.36 -13.90
CA CYS A 9 3.16 0.30 -15.25
C CYS A 9 2.42 1.56 -15.72
N GLY A 10 2.05 2.46 -14.80
CA GLY A 10 1.23 3.64 -15.07
C GLY A 10 -0.27 3.38 -15.31
N SER A 11 -0.72 2.13 -15.44
CA SER A 11 -2.15 1.81 -15.71
C SER A 11 -3.08 2.01 -14.50
N VAL A 12 -2.53 2.16 -13.29
CA VAL A 12 -3.28 2.35 -12.04
C VAL A 12 -2.71 3.55 -11.31
N SER A 13 -3.59 4.44 -10.86
CA SER A 13 -3.29 5.57 -9.97
C SER A 13 -4.36 5.68 -8.90
N PHE A 14 -3.96 6.09 -7.70
CA PHE A 14 -4.86 6.26 -6.56
C PHE A 14 -4.38 7.40 -5.67
N GLU A 15 -5.27 7.86 -4.78
CA GLU A 15 -5.03 8.96 -3.87
C GLU A 15 -5.46 8.59 -2.45
N ILE A 16 -4.71 9.09 -1.46
CA ILE A 16 -5.03 8.93 -0.04
C ILE A 16 -5.23 10.32 0.57
N ASN A 17 -6.48 10.65 0.93
CA ASN A 17 -6.91 11.89 1.54
C ASN A 17 -7.00 11.78 3.07
N GLY A 18 -5.87 11.46 3.71
CA GLY A 18 -5.86 11.22 5.14
C GLY A 18 -4.46 10.99 5.69
N VAL A 19 -4.39 10.31 6.81
CA VAL A 19 -3.13 9.83 7.39
C VAL A 19 -3.00 8.33 7.12
N ILE A 20 -1.76 7.87 6.95
CA ILE A 20 -1.46 6.44 7.00
C ILE A 20 -1.35 6.10 8.49
N GLU A 21 -2.33 5.37 9.01
CA GLU A 21 -2.48 5.09 10.44
C GLU A 21 -1.39 4.15 10.94
N GLN A 22 -1.01 3.17 10.11
CA GLN A 22 0.03 2.19 10.42
C GLN A 22 0.79 1.78 9.17
N VAL A 23 2.06 1.43 9.36
CA VAL A 23 2.89 0.81 8.33
C VAL A 23 3.34 -0.55 8.84
N ILE A 24 3.13 -1.59 8.03
CA ILE A 24 3.37 -2.98 8.41
C ILE A 24 4.29 -3.64 7.39
N HIS A 25 5.32 -4.34 7.86
CA HIS A 25 6.08 -5.29 7.07
C HIS A 25 5.60 -6.72 7.37
N CYS A 26 4.86 -7.30 6.44
CA CYS A 26 4.35 -8.67 6.59
C CYS A 26 5.36 -9.68 6.04
N HIS A 27 5.74 -10.65 6.88
CA HIS A 27 6.74 -11.68 6.57
C HIS A 27 6.13 -13.06 6.26
N CYS A 28 4.80 -13.18 6.16
CA CYS A 28 4.16 -14.46 5.89
C CYS A 28 4.53 -14.97 4.49
N ASP A 29 4.48 -16.29 4.29
CA ASP A 29 4.93 -16.90 3.02
C ASP A 29 4.11 -16.45 1.81
N MET A 30 2.80 -16.21 2.01
CA MET A 30 1.93 -15.69 0.96
C MET A 30 2.37 -14.30 0.49
N CYS A 31 2.64 -13.38 1.42
CA CYS A 31 3.07 -12.01 1.09
C CYS A 31 4.46 -11.99 0.44
N LYS A 32 5.41 -12.77 0.97
CA LYS A 32 6.75 -12.91 0.38
C LYS A 32 6.67 -13.40 -1.07
N LYS A 33 5.87 -14.44 -1.33
CA LYS A 33 5.70 -15.00 -2.68
C LYS A 33 4.98 -14.04 -3.62
N SER A 34 3.90 -13.40 -3.17
CA SER A 34 3.11 -12.47 -4.00
C SER A 34 3.90 -11.22 -4.41
N HIS A 35 4.79 -10.71 -3.55
CA HIS A 35 5.60 -9.53 -3.83
C HIS A 35 6.98 -9.86 -4.38
N GLY A 36 7.38 -11.14 -4.38
CA GLY A 36 8.73 -11.57 -4.81
C GLY A 36 9.86 -10.98 -3.95
N ALA A 37 9.59 -10.71 -2.67
CA ALA A 37 10.49 -9.97 -1.77
C ALA A 37 10.55 -10.61 -0.37
N ALA A 38 11.48 -10.15 0.48
CA ALA A 38 11.65 -10.64 1.85
C ALA A 38 10.44 -10.33 2.77
N PHE A 39 9.63 -9.32 2.40
CA PHE A 39 8.37 -8.95 3.04
C PHE A 39 7.54 -8.11 2.08
N ALA A 40 6.26 -7.93 2.42
CA ALA A 40 5.39 -6.94 1.79
C ALA A 40 5.17 -5.75 2.74
N SER A 41 5.21 -4.54 2.21
CA SER A 41 4.92 -3.31 2.96
C SER A 41 3.49 -2.86 2.70
N PHE A 42 2.72 -2.66 3.76
CA PHE A 42 1.35 -2.17 3.69
C PHE A 42 1.20 -0.88 4.50
N GLY A 43 0.44 0.07 3.97
CA GLY A 43 -0.06 1.23 4.70
C GLY A 43 -1.54 1.02 5.01
N VAL A 44 -1.92 1.16 6.29
CA VAL A 44 -3.32 1.08 6.71
C VAL A 44 -3.92 2.49 6.67
N VAL A 45 -5.06 2.63 6.00
CA VAL A 45 -5.78 3.89 5.85
C VAL A 45 -7.28 3.64 6.06
N ALA A 46 -7.99 4.66 6.51
CA ALA A 46 -9.45 4.62 6.53
C ALA A 46 -9.99 4.49 5.11
N GLN A 47 -11.05 3.70 4.94
CA GLN A 47 -11.59 3.38 3.61
C GLN A 47 -12.14 4.62 2.89
N ASP A 48 -12.74 5.55 3.62
CA ASP A 48 -13.27 6.82 3.11
C ASP A 48 -12.16 7.81 2.70
N ALA A 49 -10.92 7.57 3.15
CA ALA A 49 -9.75 8.33 2.75
C ALA A 49 -9.06 7.77 1.48
N PHE A 50 -9.47 6.62 0.93
CA PHE A 50 -8.85 6.00 -0.24
C PHE A 50 -9.70 6.18 -1.50
N GLN A 51 -9.12 6.74 -2.57
CA GLN A 51 -9.79 7.02 -3.85
C GLN A 51 -9.03 6.46 -5.05
#